data_AF-A0A4S4CD07-F1
#
_entry.id   AF-A0A4S4CD07-F1
#
_cell.length_a   1.000
_cell.length_b   1.000
_cell.length_c   1.000
_cell.angle_alpha   90.00
_cell.angle_beta   90.00
_cell.angle_gamma   90.00
#
_symmetry.space_group_name_H-M   'P 1'
#
loop_
_entity.id
_entity.type
_entity.pdbx_description
1 polymer ?
#
loop_
_entity_poly.entity_id
_entity_poly.type
_entity_poly.pdbx_seq_one_letter_code
_entity_poly.pdbx_strand_id
1 'polypeptide(L)'
;MTAKRKRLEVLEGRHVARLQGARPRRDSLAGAALELARALPEAERQMVEALGARGYADLLEASWAVSEAHTGDSRTLAQRAFALAFEGGTP
;
A
#
# COMPACT_ATOMS: atom_id res chain seq x y z
N MET A 1 -23.27 -0.19 -8.67
CA MET A 1 -21.94 -0.66 -8.21
C MET A 1 -20.90 -0.30 -9.24
N THR A 2 -19.98 0.61 -8.93
CA THR A 2 -18.96 1.11 -9.86
C THR A 2 -17.89 0.05 -10.14
N ALA A 3 -17.44 -0.04 -11.39
CA ALA A 3 -16.48 -1.06 -11.86
C ALA A 3 -15.16 -1.11 -11.06
N LYS A 4 -14.81 -0.04 -10.33
CA LYS A 4 -13.67 0.01 -9.40
C LYS A 4 -13.81 -1.01 -8.25
N ARG A 5 -15.02 -1.14 -7.67
CA ARG A 5 -15.27 -1.98 -6.48
C ARG A 5 -15.18 -3.48 -6.80
N LYS A 6 -15.71 -3.89 -7.95
CA LYS A 6 -15.58 -5.28 -8.45
C LYS A 6 -14.14 -5.66 -8.83
N ARG A 7 -13.31 -4.70 -9.24
CA ARG A 7 -11.88 -4.93 -9.53
C ARG A 7 -11.07 -5.17 -8.25
N LEU A 8 -11.38 -4.43 -7.18
CA LEU A 8 -10.78 -4.62 -5.86
C LEU A 8 -11.13 -5.97 -5.24
N GLU A 9 -12.40 -6.39 -5.27
CA GLU A 9 -12.83 -7.69 -4.72
C GLU A 9 -12.18 -8.89 -5.47
N VAL A 10 -12.01 -8.79 -6.80
CA VAL A 10 -11.33 -9.81 -7.61
C VAL A 10 -9.81 -9.83 -7.35
N LEU A 11 -9.23 -8.68 -6.99
CA LEU A 11 -7.84 -8.60 -6.55
C LEU A 11 -7.67 -9.21 -5.16
N GLU A 12 -8.54 -8.90 -4.20
CA GLU A 12 -8.53 -9.43 -2.82
C GLU A 12 -8.65 -10.97 -2.79
N GLY A 13 -9.61 -11.54 -3.54
CA GLY A 13 -9.83 -12.99 -3.59
C GLY A 13 -8.67 -13.78 -4.21
N ARG A 14 -7.91 -13.17 -5.13
CA ARG A 14 -6.73 -13.81 -5.75
C ARG A 14 -5.42 -13.53 -5.00
N HIS A 15 -5.38 -12.51 -4.13
CA HIS A 15 -4.19 -12.12 -3.39
C HIS A 15 -4.01 -12.94 -2.10
N VAL A 16 -5.11 -13.15 -1.36
CA VAL A 16 -5.09 -13.97 -0.14
C VAL A 16 -4.71 -15.43 -0.44
N ALA A 17 -5.16 -15.96 -1.59
CA ALA A 17 -4.82 -17.32 -2.03
C ALA A 17 -3.34 -17.50 -2.45
N ARG A 18 -2.59 -16.42 -2.73
CA ARG A 18 -1.16 -16.50 -3.14
C ARG A 18 -0.17 -16.11 -2.04
N LEU A 19 -0.60 -15.31 -1.06
CA LEU A 19 0.27 -14.83 0.00
C LEU A 19 0.59 -15.88 1.08
N GLN A 20 -0.05 -17.06 1.06
CA GLN A 20 0.36 -18.18 1.93
C GLN A 20 1.70 -18.84 1.54
N GLY A 21 2.43 -18.35 0.52
CA GLY A 21 3.76 -18.91 0.23
C GLY A 21 4.61 -18.28 -0.89
N ALA A 22 4.11 -17.30 -1.65
CA ALA A 22 4.88 -16.69 -2.72
C ALA A 22 5.55 -15.38 -2.28
N ARG A 23 6.89 -15.32 -2.33
CA ARG A 23 7.63 -14.05 -2.23
C ARG A 23 7.20 -13.14 -3.38
N PRO A 24 6.63 -11.97 -3.11
CA PRO A 24 6.18 -11.07 -4.17
C PRO A 24 7.39 -10.55 -4.96
N ARG A 25 7.27 -10.60 -6.29
CA ARG A 25 8.29 -10.04 -7.20
C ARG A 25 8.26 -8.52 -7.13
N ARG A 26 9.42 -7.88 -7.20
CA ARG A 26 9.59 -6.41 -7.15
C ARG A 26 8.69 -5.65 -8.13
N ASP A 27 8.40 -6.22 -9.30
CA ASP A 27 7.58 -5.58 -10.35
C ASP A 27 6.06 -5.81 -10.20
N SER A 28 5.61 -6.35 -9.06
CA SER A 28 4.19 -6.55 -8.78
C SER A 28 3.66 -5.46 -7.86
N LEU A 29 2.37 -5.13 -7.94
CA LEU A 29 1.73 -4.18 -7.01
C LEU A 29 1.92 -4.59 -5.54
N ALA A 30 1.94 -5.90 -5.25
CA ALA A 30 2.27 -6.42 -3.93
C ALA A 30 3.71 -6.14 -3.54
N GLY A 31 4.66 -6.34 -4.47
CA GLY A 31 6.06 -6.03 -4.27
C GLY A 31 6.26 -4.53 -3.98
N ALA A 32 5.59 -3.67 -4.74
CA ALA A 32 5.62 -2.23 -4.54
C ALA A 32 5.04 -1.83 -3.17
N ALA A 33 3.87 -2.35 -2.79
CA ALA A 33 3.25 -2.06 -1.49
C ALA A 33 4.13 -2.53 -0.31
N LEU A 34 4.82 -3.67 -0.45
CA LEU A 34 5.72 -4.19 0.57
C LEU A 34 7.03 -3.40 0.67
N GLU A 35 7.64 -3.02 -0.44
CA GLU A 35 8.83 -2.16 -0.41
C GLU A 35 8.49 -0.78 0.17
N LEU A 36 7.30 -0.25 -0.14
CA LEU A 36 6.81 0.99 0.43
C LEU A 36 6.58 0.88 1.94
N ALA A 37 5.91 -0.19 2.40
CA ALA A 37 5.71 -0.43 3.83
C ALA A 37 7.04 -0.67 4.58
N ARG A 38 8.05 -1.30 3.94
CA ARG A 38 9.38 -1.47 4.52
C ARG A 38 10.14 -0.15 4.71
N ALA A 39 9.79 0.88 3.95
CA ALA A 39 10.36 2.21 4.11
C ALA A 39 9.75 2.98 5.30
N LEU A 40 8.66 2.48 5.90
CA LEU A 40 8.05 3.06 7.10
C LEU A 40 8.84 2.73 8.38
N PRO A 41 8.78 3.60 9.39
CA PRO A 41 9.11 3.26 10.78
C PRO A 41 8.36 2.01 11.27
N GLU A 42 8.95 1.29 12.22
CA GLU A 42 8.46 0.01 12.72
C GLU A 42 6.99 0.07 13.19
N ALA A 43 6.62 1.09 13.96
CA ALA A 43 5.26 1.24 14.49
C ALA A 43 4.22 1.42 13.37
N GLU A 44 4.53 2.25 12.38
CA GLU A 44 3.67 2.51 11.22
C GLU A 44 3.55 1.26 10.35
N ARG A 45 4.66 0.55 10.14
CA ARG A 45 4.68 -0.72 9.40
C ARG A 45 3.81 -1.77 10.09
N GLN A 46 3.90 -1.91 11.41
CA GLN A 46 3.08 -2.84 12.18
C GLN A 46 1.58 -2.52 12.07
N MET A 47 1.22 -1.24 11.99
CA MET A 47 -0.18 -0.84 11.79
C MET A 47 -0.69 -1.26 10.40
N VAL A 48 0.11 -1.05 9.35
CA VAL A 48 -0.21 -1.50 7.99
C VAL A 48 -0.31 -3.02 7.92
N GLU A 49 0.62 -3.73 8.56
CA GLU A 49 0.63 -5.20 8.67
C GLU A 49 -0.61 -5.75 9.38
N ALA A 50 -1.04 -5.11 10.48
CA ALA A 50 -2.23 -5.50 11.24
C ALA A 50 -3.53 -5.39 10.43
N LEU A 51 -3.59 -4.43 9.49
CA LEU A 51 -4.70 -4.26 8.56
C LEU A 51 -4.65 -5.22 7.36
N GLY A 52 -3.55 -5.96 7.21
CA GLY A 52 -3.35 -6.96 6.16
C GLY A 52 -3.43 -6.35 4.75
N ALA A 53 -4.06 -7.09 3.82
CA ALA A 53 -4.12 -6.69 2.40
C ALA A 53 -4.75 -5.31 2.18
N ARG A 54 -5.72 -4.92 3.03
CA ARG A 54 -6.36 -3.62 2.97
C ARG A 54 -5.38 -2.49 3.31
N GLY A 55 -4.61 -2.63 4.39
CA GLY A 55 -3.62 -1.63 4.77
C GLY A 55 -2.56 -1.40 3.68
N TYR A 56 -2.06 -2.48 3.07
CA TYR A 56 -1.12 -2.36 1.95
C TYR A 56 -1.72 -1.70 0.71
N ALA A 57 -2.99 -1.97 0.41
CA ALA A 57 -3.70 -1.34 -0.70
C ALA A 57 -3.92 0.16 -0.45
N ASP A 58 -4.40 0.52 0.75
CA ASP A 58 -4.65 1.91 1.16
C ASP A 58 -3.33 2.72 1.13
N LEU A 59 -2.23 2.14 1.62
CA LEU A 59 -0.89 2.77 1.57
C LEU A 59 -0.39 2.97 0.14
N LEU A 60 -0.55 1.96 -0.73
CA LEU A 60 -0.11 2.04 -2.12
C LEU A 60 -0.94 3.09 -2.91
N GLU A 61 -2.25 3.13 -2.69
CA GLU A 61 -3.13 4.12 -3.33
C GLU A 61 -2.75 5.55 -2.91
N ALA A 62 -2.53 5.78 -1.61
CA ALA A 62 -2.08 7.08 -1.11
C ALA A 62 -0.71 7.49 -1.69
N SER A 63 0.19 6.54 -1.93
CA SER A 63 1.49 6.83 -2.53
C SER A 63 1.39 7.38 -3.95
N TRP A 64 0.39 6.97 -4.73
CA TRP A 64 0.17 7.51 -6.06
C TRP A 64 -0.29 8.97 -6.01
N ALA A 65 -1.18 9.31 -5.06
CA ALA A 65 -1.61 10.68 -4.84
C ALA A 65 -0.46 11.60 -4.40
N VAL A 66 0.46 11.10 -3.57
CA VAL A 66 1.64 11.86 -3.12
C VAL A 66 2.71 11.99 -4.23
N SER A 67 2.93 10.92 -5.02
CA SER A 67 3.95 10.90 -6.08
C SER A 67 3.64 11.86 -7.22
N GLU A 68 2.36 12.16 -7.49
CA GLU A 68 1.97 13.17 -8.48
C GLU A 68 2.44 14.58 -8.06
N ALA A 69 2.60 14.83 -6.76
CA ALA A 69 3.03 16.10 -6.23
C ALA A 69 4.55 16.18 -5.95
N HIS A 70 5.23 15.05 -5.76
CA HIS A 70 6.61 15.02 -5.23
C HIS A 70 7.48 13.91 -5.83
N THR A 71 8.57 14.28 -6.51
CA THR A 71 9.72 13.40 -6.79
C THR A 71 10.69 13.45 -5.60
N GLY A 72 10.45 12.62 -4.58
CA GLY A 72 11.27 12.54 -3.38
C GLY A 72 11.76 11.12 -3.07
N ASP A 73 12.62 10.99 -2.06
CA ASP A 73 13.10 9.72 -1.51
C ASP A 73 11.93 8.78 -1.12
N SER A 74 12.10 7.48 -1.35
CA SER A 74 11.11 6.43 -1.09
C SER A 74 10.60 6.44 0.36
N ARG A 75 11.44 6.83 1.32
CA ARG A 75 11.04 6.99 2.73
C ARG A 75 10.07 8.15 2.94
N THR A 76 10.35 9.31 2.36
CA THR A 76 9.47 10.48 2.42
C THR A 76 8.13 10.19 1.75
N LEU A 77 8.16 9.49 0.61
CA LEU A 77 6.96 9.04 -0.09
C LEU A 77 6.12 8.12 0.81
N ALA A 78 6.75 7.13 1.44
CA ALA A 78 6.06 6.18 2.33
C ALA A 78 5.40 6.89 3.52
N GLN A 79 6.13 7.77 4.21
CA GLN A 79 5.60 8.50 5.37
C GLN A 79 4.42 9.40 5.01
N ARG A 80 4.50 10.11 3.88
CA ARG A 80 3.39 10.94 3.42
C ARG A 80 2.19 10.11 2.97
N ALA A 81 2.44 9.00 2.28
CA ALA A 81 1.39 8.07 1.90
C ALA A 81 0.69 7.51 3.15
N PHE A 82 1.45 7.18 4.20
CA PHE A 82 0.91 6.72 5.46
C PHE A 82 0.06 7.79 6.16
N ALA A 83 0.57 9.01 6.29
CA ALA A 83 -0.18 10.12 6.90
C ALA A 83 -1.48 10.40 6.13
N LEU A 84 -1.44 10.37 4.80
CA LEU A 84 -2.61 10.54 3.94
C LEU A 84 -3.62 9.38 4.12
N ALA A 85 -3.16 8.13 4.17
CA ALA A 85 -4.01 6.95 4.26
C ALA A 85 -4.64 6.72 5.64
N PHE A 86 -3.90 7.03 6.72
CA PHE A 86 -4.25 6.57 8.07
C PHE A 86 -4.41 7.68 9.11
N GLU A 87 -3.81 8.85 8.89
CA GLU A 87 -3.89 9.97 9.82
C GLU A 87 -4.85 11.07 9.33
N GLY A 88 -5.40 10.92 8.12
CA GLY A 88 -6.28 11.91 7.50
C GLY A 88 -5.54 13.16 7.03
N GLY A 89 -4.25 13.05 6.74
CA GLY A 89 -3.46 14.14 6.16
C GLY A 89 -4.08 14.62 4.84
N THR A 90 -4.02 15.92 4.58
CA THR A 90 -4.35 16.47 3.25
C THR A 90 -3.16 16.26 2.30
N PRO A 91 -3.39 15.90 1.03
CA PRO A 91 -2.33 15.63 0.05
C PRO A 91 -1.42 16.83 -0.22
#